data_AF-A0A958ANK8-F1
#
_entry.id   AF-A0A958ANK8-F1
#
_cell.length_a   1.000
_cell.length_b   1.000
_cell.length_c   1.000
_cell.angle_alpha   90.00
_cell.angle_beta   90.00
_cell.angle_gamma   90.00
#
_symmetry.space_group_name_H-M   'P 1'
#
loop_
_entity.id
_entity.type
_entity.pdbx_description
1 polymer ?
#
loop_
_entity_poly.entity_id
_entity_poly.type
_entity_poly.pdbx_seq_one_letter_code
_entity_poly.pdbx_strand_id
1 'polypeptide(L)'
;MTPLVGIEPDDGSYKQAKCKQRDTFVDAVFEAVGLPLVRIPNQRAYSQLDLMMLLETHLAGAGTGNGVASVRQESVSTPTGEAPVCPKCGVAMVRRTAKRGHRTGQAFYGCVNYPCCRTR
;
A
#
# COMPACT_ATOMS: atom_id res chain seq x y z
N MET A 1 20.20 21.24 -6.49
CA MET A 1 19.63 19.89 -6.29
C MET A 1 18.16 19.97 -6.70
N THR A 2 17.75 19.32 -7.78
CA THR A 2 16.37 19.36 -8.30
C THR A 2 15.63 18.09 -7.85
N PRO A 3 14.50 18.20 -7.13
CA PRO A 3 13.74 17.01 -6.75
C PRO A 3 13.13 16.34 -7.99
N LEU A 4 13.11 15.00 -8.01
CA LEU A 4 12.52 14.21 -9.10
C LEU A 4 11.08 13.79 -8.80
N VAL A 5 10.77 13.56 -7.52
CA VAL A 5 9.48 13.02 -7.09
C VAL A 5 9.24 13.32 -5.61
N GLY A 6 7.98 13.54 -5.23
CA GLY A 6 7.54 13.54 -3.83
C GLY A 6 7.09 12.15 -3.39
N ILE A 7 7.37 11.77 -2.15
CA ILE A 7 6.87 10.53 -1.56
C ILE A 7 5.99 10.89 -0.36
N GLU A 8 4.73 10.47 -0.39
CA GLU A 8 3.77 10.63 0.71
C GLU A 8 3.44 9.26 1.34
N PRO A 9 3.73 9.04 2.62
CA PRO A 9 3.26 7.86 3.35
C PRO A 9 1.75 7.92 3.56
N ASP A 10 1.06 6.87 3.15
CA ASP A 10 -0.40 6.79 3.19
C ASP A 10 -0.86 5.77 4.24
N ASP A 11 -1.30 6.25 5.40
CA ASP A 11 -1.78 5.42 6.51
C ASP A 11 -3.16 4.78 6.26
N GLY A 12 -3.67 4.81 5.01
CA GLY A 12 -4.91 4.17 4.61
C GLY A 12 -6.15 4.74 5.31
N SER A 13 -6.02 5.91 5.94
CA SER A 13 -7.03 6.54 6.79
C SER A 13 -8.05 7.37 6.00
N TYR A 14 -8.40 6.93 4.78
CA TYR A 14 -9.30 7.57 3.81
C TYR A 14 -10.77 7.76 4.25
N LYS A 15 -11.13 7.54 5.52
CA LYS A 15 -12.53 7.55 5.98
C LYS A 15 -12.95 8.74 6.86
N GLN A 16 -12.30 9.90 6.73
CA GLN A 16 -12.79 11.13 7.36
C GLN A 16 -12.71 12.31 6.39
N ALA A 17 -13.76 13.14 6.34
CA ALA A 17 -13.89 14.31 5.45
C ALA A 17 -12.72 15.32 5.58
N LYS A 18 -12.00 15.29 6.71
CA LYS A 18 -10.84 16.14 6.99
C LYS A 18 -9.55 15.68 6.29
N CYS A 19 -9.42 14.40 5.92
CA CYS A 19 -8.26 13.91 5.15
C CYS A 19 -8.32 14.38 3.69
N LYS A 20 -9.52 14.42 3.08
CA LYS A 20 -9.70 14.87 1.68
C LYS A 20 -9.14 16.27 1.43
N GLN A 21 -9.33 17.22 2.35
CA GLN A 21 -8.87 18.60 2.14
C GLN A 21 -7.34 18.71 2.14
N ARG A 22 -6.66 17.92 2.99
CA ARG A 22 -5.20 17.90 3.04
C ARG A 22 -4.64 17.21 1.80
N ASP A 23 -5.21 16.07 1.42
CA ASP A 23 -4.73 15.30 0.27
C ASP A 23 -4.89 16.12 -1.02
N THR A 24 -6.04 16.80 -1.20
CA THR A 24 -6.26 17.75 -2.30
C THR A 24 -5.28 18.92 -2.28
N PHE A 25 -4.94 19.45 -1.11
CA PHE A 25 -3.94 20.52 -1.01
C PHE A 25 -2.55 20.04 -1.41
N VAL A 26 -2.15 18.85 -0.95
CA VAL A 26 -0.85 18.25 -1.30
C VAL A 26 -0.80 18.00 -2.81
N ASP A 27 -1.81 17.37 -3.39
CA ASP A 27 -1.87 17.13 -4.84
C ASP A 27 -1.74 18.44 -5.63
N ALA A 28 -2.47 19.49 -5.25
CA ALA A 28 -2.43 20.79 -5.92
C ALA A 28 -1.04 21.47 -5.85
N VAL A 29 -0.31 21.32 -4.75
CA VAL A 29 1.04 21.87 -4.61
C VAL A 29 2.02 21.15 -5.52
N PHE A 30 1.97 19.81 -5.56
CA PHE A 30 2.86 19.01 -6.40
C PHE A 30 2.55 19.20 -7.89
N GLU A 31 1.28 19.32 -8.25
CA GLU A 31 0.84 19.66 -9.61
C GLU A 31 1.32 21.06 -10.04
N ALA A 32 1.18 22.07 -9.18
CA ALA A 32 1.61 23.44 -9.48
C ALA A 32 3.12 23.57 -9.74
N VAL A 33 3.92 22.67 -9.16
CA VAL A 33 5.38 22.63 -9.33
C VAL A 33 5.81 21.61 -10.41
N GLY A 34 4.87 20.88 -11.00
CA GLY A 34 5.13 19.88 -12.04
C GLY A 34 5.93 18.67 -11.52
N LEU A 35 5.81 18.36 -10.23
CA LEU A 35 6.56 17.29 -9.59
C LEU A 35 5.62 16.10 -9.33
N PRO A 36 5.95 14.88 -9.79
CA PRO A 36 5.12 13.71 -9.52
C PRO A 36 5.09 13.40 -8.02
N LEU A 37 3.93 12.94 -7.53
CA LEU A 37 3.73 12.53 -6.13
C LEU A 37 3.39 11.03 -6.06
N VAL A 38 4.18 10.27 -5.31
CA VAL A 38 3.97 8.84 -5.07
C VAL A 38 3.40 8.63 -3.68
N ARG A 39 2.25 7.97 -3.60
CA ARG A 39 1.65 7.56 -2.33
C ARG A 39 2.11 6.14 -1.99
N ILE A 40 2.92 5.99 -0.95
CA ILE A 40 3.37 4.68 -0.48
C ILE A 40 2.49 4.26 0.70
N PRO A 41 1.72 3.16 0.59
CA PRO A 41 0.87 2.71 1.69
C PRO A 41 1.72 2.41 2.91
N ASN A 42 1.36 2.91 4.10
CA ASN A 42 2.06 2.59 5.35
C ASN A 42 1.83 1.12 5.70
N GLN A 43 2.89 0.32 5.58
CA GLN A 43 2.89 -1.10 5.84
C GLN A 43 3.97 -1.44 6.86
N ARG A 44 3.74 -2.51 7.63
CA ARG A 44 4.70 -2.98 8.65
C ARG A 44 5.99 -3.54 8.05
N ALA A 45 5.96 -3.91 6.78
CA ALA A 45 7.09 -4.40 6.03
C ALA A 45 6.85 -4.11 4.55
N TYR A 46 7.93 -3.85 3.83
CA TYR A 46 7.93 -3.72 2.38
C TYR A 46 8.92 -4.74 1.83
N SER A 47 8.59 -5.35 0.69
CA SER A 47 9.60 -6.05 -0.10
C SER A 47 10.28 -5.04 -1.03
N GLN A 48 11.55 -5.26 -1.32
CA GLN A 48 12.29 -4.40 -2.25
C GLN A 48 11.63 -4.38 -3.64
N LEU A 49 11.10 -5.53 -4.08
CA LEU A 49 10.44 -5.66 -5.38
C LEU A 49 9.16 -4.81 -5.46
N ASP A 50 8.34 -4.81 -4.42
CA ASP A 50 7.10 -4.02 -4.39
C ASP A 50 7.40 -2.52 -4.42
N LEU A 51 8.43 -2.08 -3.69
CA LEU A 51 8.88 -0.69 -3.71
C LEU A 51 9.43 -0.28 -5.08
N MET A 52 10.19 -1.16 -5.72
CA MET A 52 10.73 -0.89 -7.05
C MET A 52 9.62 -0.77 -8.08
N MET A 53 8.64 -1.68 -8.11
CA MET A 53 7.50 -1.59 -9.03
C MET A 53 6.67 -0.31 -8.81
N LEU A 54 6.43 0.05 -7.54
CA LEU A 54 5.68 1.25 -7.20
C LEU A 54 6.41 2.52 -7.64
N LEU A 55 7.73 2.56 -7.43
CA LEU A 55 8.55 3.71 -7.78
C LEU A 55 8.76 3.82 -9.30
N GLU A 56 8.99 2.69 -9.99
CA GLU A 56 9.16 2.64 -11.45
C GLU A 56 7.95 3.19 -12.19
N THR A 57 6.74 2.86 -11.73
CA THR A 57 5.49 3.36 -12.32
C THR A 57 5.45 4.89 -12.35
N HIS A 58 6.05 5.54 -11.35
CA HIS A 58 6.02 7.00 -11.21
C HIS A 58 7.28 7.70 -11.72
N LEU A 59 8.41 7.00 -11.80
CA LEU A 59 9.65 7.49 -12.41
C LEU A 59 9.68 7.31 -13.95
N ALA A 60 8.91 6.38 -14.51
CA ALA A 60 8.85 6.13 -15.95
C ALA A 60 8.32 7.35 -16.75
N GLY A 61 7.53 8.23 -16.11
CA GLY A 61 7.10 9.51 -16.70
C GLY A 61 8.05 10.68 -16.48
N ALA A 62 9.12 10.51 -15.67
CA ALA A 62 10.01 11.59 -15.24
C ALA A 62 11.30 11.72 -16.09
N GLY A 63 11.44 10.93 -17.16
CA GLY A 63 12.40 11.17 -18.25
C GLY A 63 13.90 11.16 -17.90
N THR A 64 14.55 10.06 -18.29
CA THR A 64 15.98 9.91 -18.68
C THR A 64 17.08 9.91 -17.59
N GLY A 65 17.80 8.79 -17.50
CA GLY A 65 19.20 8.75 -17.04
C GLY A 65 19.63 7.59 -16.14
N ASN A 66 19.97 6.44 -16.76
CA ASN A 66 20.97 5.44 -16.34
C ASN A 66 21.02 4.88 -14.88
N GLY A 67 20.64 3.60 -14.77
CA GLY A 67 21.58 2.51 -14.48
C GLY A 67 21.93 2.19 -13.01
N VAL A 68 21.33 1.13 -12.46
CA VAL A 68 21.96 0.22 -11.47
C VAL A 68 21.25 -1.14 -11.60
N ALA A 69 21.82 -2.13 -12.30
CA ALA A 69 22.73 -3.15 -11.78
C ALA A 69 22.19 -3.95 -10.57
N SER A 70 21.58 -5.09 -10.89
CA SER A 70 21.67 -6.41 -10.22
C SER A 70 21.80 -6.44 -8.69
N VAL A 71 20.72 -6.83 -8.00
CA VAL A 71 20.81 -7.63 -6.78
C VAL A 71 19.76 -8.73 -6.80
N ARG A 72 20.28 -9.96 -6.83
CA ARG A 72 19.61 -11.25 -6.64
C ARG A 72 19.23 -11.37 -5.16
N GLN A 73 18.02 -11.83 -4.79
CA GLN A 73 17.86 -12.91 -3.79
C GLN A 73 16.41 -13.29 -3.43
N GLU A 74 16.25 -14.62 -3.41
CA GLU A 74 15.45 -15.47 -2.52
C GLU A 74 13.97 -15.16 -2.24
N SER A 75 13.16 -15.84 -3.04
CA SER A 75 11.77 -16.22 -2.79
C SER A 75 11.62 -17.14 -1.56
N VAL A 76 10.83 -16.71 -0.58
CA VAL A 76 10.27 -17.58 0.47
C VAL A 76 8.77 -17.78 0.24
N SER A 77 8.48 -18.92 -0.39
CA SER A 77 7.32 -19.82 -0.27
C SER A 77 6.03 -19.33 0.41
N THR A 78 5.02 -19.03 -0.41
CA THR A 78 3.58 -19.17 -0.12
C THR A 78 3.17 -20.64 0.02
N PRO A 79 2.29 -20.99 0.97
CA PRO A 79 1.42 -22.14 0.81
C PRO A 79 0.05 -21.70 0.24
N THR A 80 -0.26 -22.36 -0.86
CA THR A 80 -1.50 -22.41 -1.64
C THR A 80 -2.77 -22.53 -0.79
N GLY A 81 -3.76 -21.71 -1.15
CA GLY A 81 -5.14 -21.72 -0.68
C GLY A 81 -5.74 -20.36 -0.97
N GLU A 82 -6.44 -20.21 -2.11
CA GLU A 82 -7.01 -18.94 -2.58
C GLU A 82 -7.75 -18.22 -1.45
N ALA A 83 -7.13 -17.17 -0.93
CA ALA A 83 -7.73 -16.37 0.11
C ALA A 83 -8.84 -15.51 -0.52
N PRO A 84 -10.05 -15.47 0.07
CA PRO A 84 -11.14 -14.65 -0.46
C PRO A 84 -10.74 -13.18 -0.46
N VAL A 85 -11.20 -12.44 -1.46
CA VAL A 85 -11.03 -10.98 -1.54
C VAL A 85 -12.05 -10.26 -0.65
N CYS A 86 -11.65 -9.15 -0.04
CA CYS A 86 -12.52 -8.34 0.79
C CYS A 86 -13.54 -7.59 -0.09
N PRO A 87 -14.87 -7.72 0.14
CA PRO A 87 -15.88 -7.07 -0.68
C PRO A 87 -15.91 -5.53 -0.52
N LYS A 88 -15.28 -4.97 0.52
CA LYS A 88 -15.23 -3.51 0.74
C LYS A 88 -14.04 -2.81 0.10
N CYS A 89 -12.91 -3.51 -0.09
CA CYS A 89 -11.68 -2.88 -0.55
C CYS A 89 -10.89 -3.70 -1.57
N GLY A 90 -11.39 -4.86 -2.00
CA GLY A 90 -10.78 -5.70 -3.05
C GLY A 90 -9.51 -6.46 -2.65
N VAL A 91 -8.91 -6.17 -1.50
CA VAL A 91 -7.67 -6.82 -1.04
C VAL A 91 -7.92 -8.25 -0.55
N ALA A 92 -6.99 -9.18 -0.83
CA ALA A 92 -7.02 -10.55 -0.31
C ALA A 92 -7.07 -10.57 1.23
N MET A 93 -7.97 -11.38 1.78
CA MET A 93 -8.14 -11.51 3.23
C MET A 93 -7.06 -12.41 3.83
N VAL A 94 -6.77 -12.22 5.12
CA VAL A 94 -5.79 -13.02 5.86
C VAL A 94 -6.48 -13.91 6.89
N ARG A 95 -5.97 -15.12 7.08
CA ARG A 95 -6.48 -16.05 8.11
C ARG A 95 -6.07 -15.56 9.50
N ARG A 96 -7.05 -15.30 10.37
CA ARG A 96 -6.89 -14.85 11.76
C ARG A 96 -7.61 -15.80 12.70
N THR A 97 -7.15 -15.90 13.94
CA THR A 97 -7.80 -16.71 14.98
C THR A 97 -8.60 -15.80 15.92
N ALA A 98 -9.86 -16.15 16.17
CA ALA A 98 -10.69 -15.38 17.10
C ALA A 98 -10.17 -15.55 18.54
N LYS A 99 -9.92 -14.43 19.21
CA LYS A 99 -9.39 -14.39 20.59
C LYS A 99 -10.49 -14.29 21.66
N ARG A 100 -11.73 -13.94 21.28
CA ARG A 100 -12.85 -13.67 22.20
C ARG A 100 -14.19 -14.08 21.56
N GLY A 101 -15.16 -14.44 22.39
CA GLY A 101 -16.54 -14.80 22.00
C GLY A 101 -16.75 -16.29 21.67
N HIS A 102 -17.91 -16.63 21.13
CA HIS A 102 -18.31 -18.03 20.86
C HIS A 102 -17.41 -18.77 19.85
N ARG A 103 -16.69 -18.03 18.98
CA ARG A 103 -15.77 -18.61 17.99
C ARG A 103 -14.31 -18.63 18.45
N THR A 104 -14.02 -18.44 19.75
CA THR A 104 -12.65 -18.40 20.26
C THR A 104 -11.86 -19.66 19.86
N GLY A 105 -10.64 -19.46 19.36
CA GLY A 105 -9.78 -20.53 18.84
C GLY A 105 -10.03 -20.91 17.38
N GLN A 106 -11.14 -20.48 16.76
CA GLN A 106 -11.43 -20.78 15.35
C GLN A 106 -10.74 -19.78 14.41
N ALA A 107 -10.24 -20.29 13.29
CA ALA A 107 -9.70 -19.50 12.20
C ALA A 107 -10.82 -18.90 11.33
N PHE A 108 -10.65 -17.66 10.92
CA PHE A 108 -11.54 -16.96 9.99
C PHE A 108 -10.73 -16.04 9.07
N TYR A 109 -11.26 -15.73 7.90
CA TYR A 109 -10.66 -14.72 7.03
C TYR A 109 -11.09 -13.33 7.49
N GLY A 110 -10.11 -12.47 7.78
CA GLY A 110 -10.30 -11.07 8.13
C GLY A 110 -9.60 -10.17 7.14
N CYS A 111 -10.19 -9.00 6.85
CA CYS A 111 -9.50 -8.00 6.05
C CYS A 111 -8.17 -7.62 6.71
N VAL A 112 -7.11 -7.47 5.91
CA VAL A 112 -5.81 -6.97 6.38
C VAL A 112 -5.98 -5.60 7.04
N ASN A 113 -6.88 -4.77 6.50
CA ASN A 113 -7.16 -3.41 6.93
C ASN A 113 -8.12 -3.29 8.14
N TYR A 114 -8.48 -4.37 8.83
CA TYR A 114 -9.27 -4.30 10.07
C TYR A 114 -8.44 -3.68 11.22
N PRO A 115 -8.97 -2.73 12.03
CA PRO A 115 -10.38 -2.37 12.25
C PRO A 115 -10.95 -1.26 11.34
N CYS A 116 -10.15 -0.68 10.46
CA CYS A 116 -10.56 0.41 9.56
C CYS A 116 -11.43 -0.08 8.39
N CYS A 117 -11.25 -1.33 7.98
CA CYS A 117 -12.10 -2.05 7.05
C CYS A 117 -12.92 -3.11 7.78
N ARG A 118 -14.07 -2.70 8.32
CA ARG A 118 -15.06 -3.62 8.91
C ARG A 118 -15.99 -4.10 7.80
N THR A 119 -16.03 -5.39 7.53
CA THR A 119 -16.96 -6.05 6.60
C THR A 119 -18.39 -6.21 7.17
N ARG A 120 -18.75 -5.40 8.16
CA ARG A 120 -20.14 -5.25 8.59
C ARG A 120 -20.88 -4.30 7.65
#